data_AF-A0A969F712-F1
#
_entry.id   AF-A0A969F712-F1
#
_cell.length_a   1.000
_cell.length_b   1.000
_cell.length_c   1.000
_cell.angle_alpha   90.00
_cell.angle_beta   90.00
_cell.angle_gamma   90.00
#
_symmetry.space_group_name_H-M   'P 1'
#
loop_
_entity.id
_entity.type
_entity.pdbx_description
1 polymer ?
#
loop_
_entity_poly.entity_id
_entity_poly.type
_entity_poly.pdbx_seq_one_letter_code
_entity_poly.pdbx_strand_id
1 'polypeptide(L)'
;MAGRDVGRIPVNTLGRILGGRPYWWFISRVLSVDTVIGRKMRSQALYHGSPLIRTSRAEAIEAGIICVPRISGTQNGNLLLADGRTLPVEGVVWATGYRPNYSWINLPVFDDHGLPQHQRGIVQKVPGLYFVGLHFQTALNSALLGGVGRDAHYIVDQLTENGELA
;
A
#
# COMPACT_ATOMS: atom_id res chain seq x y z
N MET A 1 11.52 -11.01 -15.33
CA MET A 1 10.81 -10.71 -14.07
C MET A 1 9.87 -11.83 -13.68
N ALA A 2 9.77 -12.14 -12.39
CA ALA A 2 8.80 -13.09 -11.83
C ALA A 2 7.87 -12.33 -10.87
N GLY A 3 6.58 -12.67 -10.83
CA GLY A 3 5.63 -12.01 -9.94
C GLY A 3 4.19 -12.08 -10.42
N ARG A 4 3.25 -11.81 -9.49
CA ARG A 4 1.83 -11.69 -9.80
C ARG A 4 1.57 -10.39 -10.56
N ASP A 5 0.63 -10.43 -11.50
CA ASP A 5 0.11 -9.20 -12.11
C ASP A 5 -0.82 -8.49 -11.12
N VAL A 6 -0.52 -7.24 -10.81
CA VAL A 6 -1.34 -6.38 -9.93
C VAL A 6 -2.26 -5.45 -10.72
N GLY A 7 -2.28 -5.60 -12.05
CA GLY A 7 -3.01 -4.73 -12.95
C GLY A 7 -2.34 -3.37 -13.13
N ARG A 8 -3.00 -2.50 -13.88
CA ARG A 8 -2.55 -1.11 -14.10
C ARG A 8 -3.69 -0.14 -13.83
N ILE A 9 -3.35 1.02 -13.29
CA ILE A 9 -4.24 2.17 -13.33
C ILE A 9 -4.12 2.78 -14.72
N PRO A 10 -5.23 2.94 -15.47
CA PRO A 10 -5.19 3.60 -16.76
C PRO A 10 -4.85 5.08 -16.53
N VAL A 11 -3.58 5.44 -16.75
CA VAL A 11 -3.18 6.84 -16.87
C VAL A 11 -3.66 7.34 -18.24
N ASN A 12 -4.92 7.77 -18.31
CA ASN A 12 -5.40 8.45 -19.51
C ASN A 12 -4.64 9.77 -19.68
N THR A 13 -4.39 10.15 -20.94
CA THR A 13 -3.75 11.42 -21.30
C THR A 13 -4.45 12.61 -20.62
N LEU A 14 -5.77 12.51 -20.44
CA LEU A 14 -6.62 13.49 -19.74
C LEU A 14 -6.25 13.67 -18.26
N GLY A 15 -5.93 12.59 -17.54
CA GLY A 15 -5.47 12.64 -16.14
C GLY A 15 -4.08 13.25 -16.00
N ARG A 16 -3.24 13.13 -17.04
CA ARG A 16 -1.95 13.84 -17.15
C ARG A 16 -2.15 15.33 -17.46
N ILE A 17 -3.14 15.68 -18.27
CA ILE A 17 -3.49 17.06 -18.67
C ILE A 17 -4.18 17.84 -17.54
N LEU A 18 -5.07 17.21 -16.76
CA LEU A 18 -5.78 17.83 -15.63
C LEU A 18 -4.98 17.77 -14.31
N GLY A 19 -3.68 17.53 -14.37
CA GLY A 19 -2.78 17.48 -13.22
C GLY A 19 -3.16 16.42 -12.16
N GLY A 20 -3.86 15.36 -12.55
CA GLY A 20 -4.33 14.31 -11.64
C GLY A 20 -5.36 14.75 -10.59
N ARG A 21 -5.87 15.99 -10.64
CA ARG A 21 -6.76 16.53 -9.59
C ARG A 21 -8.05 15.71 -9.38
N PRO A 22 -8.74 15.25 -10.44
CA PRO A 22 -9.91 14.38 -10.26
C PRO A 22 -9.57 13.03 -9.62
N TYR A 23 -8.41 12.46 -9.98
CA TYR A 23 -7.91 11.24 -9.37
C TYR A 23 -7.59 11.45 -7.88
N TRP A 24 -6.87 12.52 -7.54
CA TRP A 24 -6.58 12.90 -6.15
C TRP A 24 -7.85 13.15 -5.32
N TRP A 25 -8.85 13.80 -5.90
CA TRP A 25 -10.16 13.95 -5.27
C TRP A 25 -10.82 12.59 -5.04
N PHE A 26 -10.82 11.71 -6.05
CA PHE A 26 -11.45 10.40 -5.95
C PHE A 26 -10.81 9.53 -4.86
N ILE A 27 -9.48 9.42 -4.82
CA ILE A 27 -8.77 8.60 -3.83
C ILE A 27 -8.81 9.19 -2.42
N SER A 28 -9.11 10.49 -2.27
CA SER A 28 -9.21 11.15 -0.95
C SER A 28 -10.63 11.26 -0.41
N ARG A 29 -11.65 11.32 -1.28
CA ARG A 29 -13.06 11.54 -0.89
C ARG A 29 -13.94 10.32 -1.09
N VAL A 30 -13.73 9.55 -2.16
CA VAL A 30 -14.57 8.38 -2.48
C VAL A 30 -13.97 7.12 -1.89
N LEU A 31 -12.66 6.91 -2.04
CA LEU A 31 -11.96 5.78 -1.44
C LEU A 31 -11.54 6.08 0.01
N SER A 32 -12.53 6.40 0.84
CA SER A 32 -12.38 6.72 2.27
C SER A 32 -13.20 5.80 3.16
N VAL A 33 -12.84 5.73 4.44
CA VAL A 33 -13.58 4.94 5.44
C VAL A 33 -15.02 5.41 5.65
N ASP A 34 -15.33 6.65 5.25
CA ASP A 34 -16.66 7.24 5.37
C ASP A 34 -17.65 6.69 4.33
N THR A 35 -17.15 6.19 3.18
CA THR A 35 -18.02 5.64 2.12
C THR A 35 -18.11 4.12 2.15
N VAL A 36 -19.23 3.58 1.65
CA VAL A 36 -19.41 2.12 1.49
C VAL A 36 -18.37 1.55 0.52
N ILE A 37 -18.07 2.28 -0.56
CA ILE A 37 -17.10 1.85 -1.57
C ILE A 37 -15.71 1.76 -0.95
N GLY A 38 -15.28 2.78 -0.21
CA GLY A 38 -13.98 2.79 0.44
C GLY A 38 -13.85 1.71 1.51
N ARG A 39 -14.90 1.48 2.33
CA ARG A 39 -14.91 0.37 3.31
C ARG A 39 -14.75 -1.00 2.65
N LYS A 40 -15.42 -1.24 1.50
CA LYS A 40 -15.26 -2.48 0.73
C LYS A 40 -13.86 -2.61 0.11
N MET A 41 -13.24 -1.50 -0.29
CA MET A 41 -11.91 -1.50 -0.90
C MET A 41 -10.75 -1.52 0.10
N ARG A 42 -11.01 -1.26 1.39
CA ARG A 42 -9.98 -1.23 2.43
C ARG A 42 -9.18 -2.52 2.52
N SER A 43 -9.84 -3.69 2.52
CA SER A 43 -9.13 -4.99 2.58
C SER A 43 -8.26 -5.22 1.34
N GLN A 44 -8.73 -4.81 0.15
CA GLN A 44 -7.94 -4.86 -1.07
C GLN A 44 -6.69 -3.99 -0.95
N ALA A 45 -6.83 -2.76 -0.46
CA ALA A 45 -5.72 -1.82 -0.33
C ALA A 45 -4.69 -2.21 0.74
N LEU A 46 -5.11 -2.90 1.80
CA LEU A 46 -4.22 -3.33 2.88
C LEU A 46 -3.43 -4.60 2.56
N TYR A 47 -4.06 -5.56 1.86
CA TYR A 47 -3.50 -6.91 1.72
C TYR A 47 -3.06 -7.26 0.30
N HIS A 48 -3.39 -6.44 -0.70
CA HIS A 48 -2.98 -6.67 -2.09
C HIS A 48 -2.05 -5.57 -2.59
N GLY A 49 -1.16 -5.95 -3.51
CA GLY A 49 -0.27 -5.00 -4.17
C GLY A 49 -1.05 -3.94 -4.94
N SER A 50 -0.60 -2.70 -4.85
CA SER A 50 -1.19 -1.59 -5.60
C SER A 50 -0.96 -1.77 -7.10
N PRO A 51 -1.95 -1.43 -7.96
CA PRO A 51 -1.75 -1.49 -9.40
C PRO A 51 -0.63 -0.57 -9.89
N LEU A 52 -0.06 -0.91 -11.05
CA LEU A 52 0.99 -0.13 -11.69
C LEU A 52 0.45 1.21 -12.21
N ILE A 53 1.12 2.33 -11.89
CA ILE A 53 0.68 3.68 -12.28
C ILE A 53 1.32 4.13 -13.60
N ARG A 54 2.61 3.84 -13.82
CA ARG A 54 3.35 4.32 -15.00
C ARG A 54 3.58 3.22 -16.02
N THR A 55 4.55 2.35 -15.75
CA THR A 55 4.97 1.31 -16.68
C THR A 55 4.12 0.08 -16.46
N SER A 56 3.41 -0.33 -17.50
CA SER A 56 2.63 -1.54 -17.52
C SER A 56 3.50 -2.76 -17.84
N ARG A 57 2.99 -3.94 -17.50
CA ARG A 57 3.63 -5.21 -17.84
C ARG A 57 3.74 -5.43 -19.35
N ALA A 58 2.76 -4.96 -20.12
CA ALA A 58 2.79 -5.07 -21.58
C ALA A 58 3.95 -4.26 -22.17
N GLU A 59 4.11 -3.01 -21.74
CA GLU A 59 5.24 -2.16 -22.18
C GLU A 59 6.60 -2.76 -21.77
N ALA A 60 6.68 -3.39 -20.60
CA ALA A 60 7.87 -4.11 -20.17
C ALA A 60 8.21 -5.28 -21.12
N ILE A 61 7.19 -6.06 -21.53
CA ILE A 61 7.36 -7.18 -22.47
C ILE A 61 7.78 -6.66 -23.85
N GLU A 62 7.16 -5.60 -24.35
CA GLU A 62 7.53 -4.93 -25.61
C GLU A 62 8.98 -4.42 -25.59
N ALA A 63 9.47 -3.98 -24.43
CA ALA A 63 10.86 -3.59 -24.22
C ALA A 63 11.83 -4.78 -24.10
N GLY A 64 11.37 -6.03 -24.27
CA GLY A 64 12.18 -7.24 -24.22
C GLY A 64 12.32 -7.88 -22.83
N ILE A 65 11.56 -7.42 -21.82
CA ILE A 65 11.60 -8.02 -20.48
C ILE A 65 10.88 -9.38 -20.50
N ILE A 66 11.64 -10.44 -20.26
CA ILE A 66 11.10 -11.80 -20.18
C ILE A 66 10.35 -11.99 -18.85
N CYS A 67 9.07 -12.29 -18.93
CA CYS A 67 8.26 -12.71 -17.79
C CYS A 67 8.36 -14.22 -17.59
N VAL A 68 8.71 -14.67 -16.38
CA VAL A 68 8.79 -16.09 -16.02
C VAL A 68 7.80 -16.42 -14.91
N PRO A 69 7.46 -17.72 -14.70
CA PRO A 69 6.68 -18.14 -13.56
C PRO A 69 7.33 -17.77 -12.22
N ARG A 70 6.56 -17.92 -11.14
CA ARG A 70 7.06 -17.71 -9.78
C ARG A 70 8.33 -18.55 -9.55
N ILE A 71 9.32 -17.94 -8.92
CA ILE A 71 10.50 -18.65 -8.41
C ILE A 71 10.05 -19.47 -7.19
N SER A 72 10.22 -20.79 -7.25
CA SER A 72 9.83 -21.74 -6.22
C SER A 72 11.00 -22.17 -5.33
N GLY A 73 12.24 -21.96 -5.78
CA GLY A 73 13.44 -22.29 -5.02
C GLY A 73 14.72 -22.10 -5.81
N THR A 74 15.74 -22.86 -5.44
CA THR A 74 16.99 -22.96 -6.18
C THR A 74 17.33 -24.43 -6.43
N GLN A 75 18.03 -24.71 -7.53
CA GLN A 75 18.54 -26.03 -7.87
C GLN A 75 19.90 -25.88 -8.54
N ASN A 76 20.93 -26.52 -7.97
CA ASN A 76 22.31 -26.49 -8.48
C ASN A 76 22.83 -25.06 -8.75
N GLY A 77 22.51 -24.11 -7.87
CA GLY A 77 22.93 -22.71 -8.00
C GLY A 77 22.05 -21.86 -8.95
N ASN A 78 21.09 -22.46 -9.66
CA ASN A 78 20.15 -21.75 -10.53
C ASN A 78 18.80 -21.54 -9.85
N LEU A 79 18.03 -20.56 -10.32
CA LEU A 79 16.65 -20.35 -9.85
C LEU A 79 15.75 -21.47 -10.39
N LEU A 80 14.96 -22.10 -9.52
CA LEU A 80 13.92 -23.05 -9.89
C LEU A 80 12.60 -22.29 -10.09
N LEU A 81 12.00 -22.44 -11.27
CA LEU A 81 10.70 -21.87 -11.60
C LEU A 81 9.58 -22.85 -11.22
N ALA A 82 8.39 -22.32 -10.96
CA ALA A 82 7.21 -23.13 -10.59
C ALA A 82 6.77 -24.13 -11.69
N ASP A 83 7.24 -23.96 -12.94
CA ASP A 83 7.00 -24.89 -14.04
C ASP A 83 8.11 -25.95 -14.18
N GLY A 84 9.06 -26.01 -13.24
CA GLY A 84 10.14 -27.00 -13.19
C GLY A 84 11.39 -26.63 -13.96
N ARG A 85 11.39 -25.54 -14.74
CA ARG A 85 12.60 -25.07 -15.44
C ARG A 85 13.59 -24.45 -14.46
N THR A 86 14.88 -24.54 -14.80
CA THR A 86 15.95 -23.81 -14.11
C THR A 86 16.39 -22.61 -14.94
N LEU A 87 16.69 -21.50 -14.26
CA LEU A 87 17.12 -20.26 -14.88
C LEU A 87 18.45 -19.79 -14.23
N PRO A 88 19.57 -19.82 -14.97
CA PRO A 88 20.80 -19.19 -14.51
C PRO A 88 20.65 -17.67 -14.55
N VAL A 89 21.09 -16.99 -13.50
CA VAL A 89 21.10 -15.52 -13.40
C VAL A 89 22.37 -15.07 -12.69
N GLU A 90 22.88 -13.90 -13.05
CA GLU A 90 24.05 -13.30 -12.41
C GLU A 90 23.70 -12.56 -11.11
N GLY A 91 22.43 -12.17 -10.95
CA GLY A 91 21.97 -11.42 -9.79
C GLY A 91 20.47 -11.43 -9.63
N VAL A 92 20.01 -11.14 -8.41
CA VAL A 92 18.59 -11.07 -8.05
C VAL A 92 18.30 -9.72 -7.43
N VAL A 93 17.32 -9.00 -7.98
CA VAL A 93 16.78 -7.77 -7.41
C VAL A 93 15.42 -8.04 -6.81
N TRP A 94 15.30 -7.86 -5.49
CA TRP A 94 14.05 -8.05 -4.76
C TRP A 94 13.20 -6.79 -4.81
N ALA A 95 12.23 -6.75 -5.72
CA ALA A 95 11.23 -5.68 -5.84
C ALA A 95 9.87 -6.08 -5.24
N THR A 96 9.88 -6.73 -4.08
CA THR A 96 8.68 -7.35 -3.44
C THR A 96 7.94 -6.44 -2.48
N GLY A 97 8.35 -5.18 -2.34
CA GLY A 97 7.78 -4.24 -1.38
C GLY A 97 8.30 -4.45 0.05
N TYR A 98 7.60 -3.84 1.01
CA TYR A 98 7.93 -3.88 2.44
C TYR A 98 6.66 -4.09 3.27
N ARG A 99 6.83 -4.33 4.58
CA ARG A 99 5.74 -4.35 5.56
C ARG A 99 6.08 -3.41 6.73
N PRO A 100 5.08 -2.77 7.34
CA PRO A 100 5.30 -2.05 8.60
C PRO A 100 5.85 -3.00 9.66
N ASN A 101 6.79 -2.52 10.48
CA ASN A 101 7.30 -3.25 11.63
C ASN A 101 6.94 -2.52 12.93
N TYR A 102 5.97 -3.07 13.66
CA TYR A 102 5.51 -2.55 14.95
C TYR A 102 6.00 -3.37 16.15
N SER A 103 6.99 -4.25 15.98
CA SER A 103 7.50 -5.13 17.06
C SER A 103 8.06 -4.38 18.28
N TRP A 104 8.35 -3.09 18.15
CA TRP A 104 8.80 -2.24 19.24
C TRP A 104 7.64 -1.70 20.12
N ILE A 105 6.39 -1.88 19.70
CA ILE A 105 5.19 -1.46 20.44
C ILE A 105 4.63 -2.67 21.19
N ASN A 106 4.87 -2.72 22.50
CA ASN A 106 4.43 -3.83 23.36
C ASN A 106 3.03 -3.55 23.97
N LEU A 107 2.01 -3.37 23.12
CA LEU A 107 0.64 -3.09 23.52
C LEU A 107 -0.37 -3.98 22.76
N PRO A 108 -1.51 -4.36 23.36
CA PRO A 108 -2.52 -5.23 22.73
C PRO A 108 -3.42 -4.45 21.74
N VAL A 109 -2.80 -3.80 20.76
CA VAL A 109 -3.45 -2.83 19.84
C VAL A 109 -3.43 -3.27 18.38
N PHE A 110 -2.92 -4.47 18.08
CA PHE A 110 -2.83 -5.01 16.72
C PHE A 110 -3.88 -6.10 16.49
N ASP A 111 -4.30 -6.27 15.24
CA ASP A 111 -5.11 -7.41 14.80
C ASP A 111 -4.24 -8.65 14.47
N ASP A 112 -4.88 -9.75 14.07
CA ASP A 112 -4.22 -11.00 13.71
C ASP A 112 -3.28 -10.88 12.49
N HIS A 113 -3.34 -9.75 11.78
CA HIS A 113 -2.47 -9.43 10.65
C HIS A 113 -1.34 -8.47 11.05
N GLY A 114 -1.25 -8.08 12.33
CA GLY A 114 -0.25 -7.14 12.84
C GLY A 114 -0.53 -5.68 12.47
N LEU A 115 -1.74 -5.35 12.04
CA LEU A 115 -2.14 -3.97 11.74
C LEU A 115 -2.74 -3.29 12.98
N PRO A 116 -2.48 -1.99 13.20
CA PRO A 116 -3.07 -1.27 14.32
C PRO A 116 -4.59 -1.24 14.22
N GLN A 117 -5.27 -1.57 15.32
CA GLN A 117 -6.71 -1.41 15.49
C GLN A 117 -6.97 0.05 15.89
N HIS A 118 -7.43 0.84 14.93
CA HIS A 118 -7.64 2.27 15.12
C HIS A 118 -8.92 2.76 14.44
N GLN A 119 -9.41 3.92 14.88
CA GLN A 119 -10.40 4.72 14.17
C GLN A 119 -9.72 6.01 13.69
N ARG A 120 -9.47 6.11 12.36
CA ARG A 120 -8.78 7.26 11.74
C ARG A 120 -7.41 7.63 12.35
N GLY A 121 -6.75 6.68 13.01
CA GLY A 121 -5.45 6.82 13.66
C GLY A 121 -5.53 6.76 15.19
N ILE A 122 -6.72 6.92 15.78
CA ILE A 122 -6.93 6.88 17.23
C ILE A 122 -7.08 5.43 17.71
N VAL A 123 -6.30 5.02 18.71
CA VAL A 123 -6.41 3.68 19.30
C VAL A 123 -7.40 3.67 20.45
N GLN A 124 -8.59 3.13 20.22
CA GLN A 124 -9.68 3.17 21.20
C GLN A 124 -9.38 2.40 22.51
N LYS A 125 -8.52 1.37 22.45
CA LYS A 125 -8.16 0.56 23.62
C LYS A 125 -7.09 1.20 24.52
N VAL A 126 -6.35 2.18 24.01
CA VAL A 126 -5.22 2.81 24.71
C VAL A 126 -5.30 4.32 24.49
N PRO A 127 -5.98 5.06 25.39
CA PRO A 127 -5.99 6.52 25.36
C PRO A 127 -4.56 7.09 25.31
N GLY A 128 -4.36 8.18 24.56
CA GLY A 128 -3.03 8.76 24.32
C GLY A 128 -2.21 8.09 23.21
N LEU A 129 -2.66 6.95 22.64
CA LEU A 129 -1.97 6.30 21.53
C LEU A 129 -2.62 6.61 20.17
N TYR A 130 -1.82 7.15 19.26
CA TYR A 130 -2.24 7.54 17.92
C TYR A 130 -1.25 7.05 16.86
N PHE A 131 -1.77 6.80 15.66
CA PHE A 131 -1.00 6.50 14.45
C PHE A 131 -1.29 7.52 13.36
N VAL A 132 -0.26 7.83 12.55
CA VAL A 132 -0.37 8.74 11.40
C VAL A 132 0.35 8.12 10.21
N GLY A 133 -0.24 8.30 9.01
CA GLY A 133 0.35 7.84 7.75
C GLY A 133 0.13 6.36 7.47
N LEU A 134 -0.84 5.72 8.13
CA LEU A 134 -1.17 4.32 7.84
C LEU A 134 -1.77 4.18 6.44
N HIS A 135 -1.50 3.04 5.81
CA HIS A 135 -2.21 2.66 4.58
C HIS A 135 -3.71 2.63 4.86
N PHE A 136 -4.47 3.41 4.09
CA PHE A 136 -5.92 3.50 4.25
C PHE A 136 -6.37 3.92 5.67
N GLN A 137 -5.62 4.82 6.33
CA GLN A 137 -5.96 5.34 7.67
C GLN A 137 -7.35 6.00 7.69
N THR A 138 -7.54 6.99 6.82
CA THR A 138 -8.83 7.64 6.57
C THR A 138 -9.23 7.45 5.10
N ALA A 139 -8.27 7.46 4.18
CA ALA A 139 -8.49 7.28 2.74
C ALA A 139 -7.33 6.58 2.05
N LEU A 140 -7.50 6.17 0.79
CA LEU A 140 -6.47 5.47 0.03
C LEU A 140 -5.14 6.22 -0.02
N ASN A 141 -5.17 7.57 -0.01
CA ASN A 141 -3.97 8.39 -0.05
C ASN A 141 -3.35 8.74 1.32
N SER A 142 -3.85 8.18 2.43
CA SER A 142 -3.36 8.48 3.79
C SER A 142 -1.85 8.27 3.98
N ALA A 143 -1.28 7.23 3.36
CA ALA A 143 0.16 6.95 3.43
C ALA A 143 1.01 7.75 2.42
N LEU A 144 0.39 8.62 1.61
CA LEU A 144 1.08 9.41 0.58
C LEU A 144 1.28 10.85 1.05
N LEU A 145 2.35 11.50 0.58
CA LEU A 145 2.63 12.91 0.90
C LEU A 145 1.44 13.85 0.62
N GLY A 146 0.68 13.59 -0.44
CA GLY A 146 -0.52 14.37 -0.80
C GLY A 146 -1.77 14.08 0.05
N GLY A 147 -1.70 13.16 1.02
CA GLY A 147 -2.83 12.79 1.89
C GLY A 147 -2.54 12.81 3.39
N VAL A 148 -1.32 12.46 3.80
CA VAL A 148 -0.93 12.32 5.22
C VAL A 148 -1.17 13.57 6.05
N GLY A 149 -1.01 14.76 5.47
CA GLY A 149 -1.21 16.03 6.19
C GLY A 149 -2.63 16.21 6.74
N ARG A 150 -3.64 15.63 6.07
CA ARG A 150 -5.04 15.65 6.56
C ARG A 150 -5.22 14.78 7.79
N ASP A 151 -4.58 13.61 7.80
CA ASP A 151 -4.64 12.69 8.93
C ASP A 151 -3.85 13.25 10.11
N ALA A 152 -2.68 13.85 9.86
CA ALA A 152 -1.91 14.53 10.89
C ALA A 152 -2.72 15.67 11.55
N HIS A 153 -3.36 16.53 10.75
CA HIS A 153 -4.23 17.59 11.29
C HIS A 153 -5.34 17.02 12.18
N TYR A 154 -6.04 15.98 11.69
CA TYR A 154 -7.10 15.34 12.46
C TYR A 154 -6.60 14.80 13.81
N ILE A 155 -5.42 14.18 13.85
CA ILE A 155 -4.84 13.70 15.12
C ILE A 155 -4.47 14.87 16.04
N VAL A 156 -3.89 15.95 15.52
CA VAL A 156 -3.56 17.14 16.32
C VAL A 156 -4.82 17.77 16.91
N ASP A 157 -5.89 17.92 16.12
CA ASP A 157 -7.17 18.45 16.61
C ASP A 157 -7.67 17.62 17.80
N GLN A 158 -7.65 16.29 17.68
CA GLN A 158 -8.05 15.37 18.76
C GLN A 158 -7.15 15.45 20.00
N LEU A 159 -5.84 15.66 19.84
CA LEU A 159 -4.92 15.85 20.96
C LEU A 159 -5.24 17.15 21.73
N THR A 160 -5.52 18.24 20.99
CA THR A 160 -5.83 19.54 21.60
C THR A 160 -7.20 19.55 22.28
N GLU A 161 -8.21 18.91 21.70
CA GLU A 161 -9.56 18.80 22.28
C GLU A 161 -9.57 17.97 23.57
N ASN A 162 -8.72 16.94 23.66
CA ASN A 162 -8.61 16.08 24.84
C ASN A 162 -7.66 16.63 25.92
N GLY A 163 -7.04 17.79 25.70
CA GLY A 163 -6.12 18.41 26.67
C GLY A 163 -4.78 17.69 26.84
N GLU A 164 -4.39 16.83 25.91
CA GLU A 164 -3.14 16.03 25.99
C GLU A 164 -1.88 16.82 25.56
N LEU A 165 -2.06 18.07 25.10
CA LEU A 165 -0.99 18.99 24.70
C LEU A 165 -0.86 20.22 25.64
N ALA A 166 -1.46 20.17 26.84
CA ALA A 166 -1.39 21.24 27.85
C ALA A 166 -0.24 21.05 28.84
#